data_AF-A0A536I1C3-F1
#
_entry.id   AF-A0A536I1C3-F1
#
_cell.length_a   1.000
_cell.length_b   1.000
_cell.length_c   1.000
_cell.angle_alpha   90.00
_cell.angle_beta   90.00
_cell.angle_gamma   90.00
#
_symmetry.space_group_name_H-M   'P 1'
#
loop_
_entity.id
_entity.type
_entity.pdbx_description
1 polymer ?
#
loop_
_entity_poly.entity_id
_entity_poly.type
_entity_poly.pdbx_seq_one_letter_code
_entity_poly.pdbx_strand_id
1 'polypeptide(L)'
;MTVRGRDAMLVPLQDALRDVKADEAELHVHRRRSAISRYAKNQIHQNAVADETLVQARVVVAKAVGIASANSLDPADLRRLVADATAAAR
;
A
#
# COMPACT_ATOMS: atom_id res chain seq x y z
N MET A 1 9.05 -17.36 3.45
CA MET A 1 8.74 -16.06 4.08
C MET A 1 7.26 -16.02 4.36
N THR A 2 6.90 -15.68 5.59
CA THR A 2 5.56 -15.83 6.16
C THR A 2 4.65 -14.70 5.70
N VAL A 3 3.42 -15.05 5.32
CA VAL A 3 2.33 -14.07 5.16
C VAL A 3 2.30 -13.21 6.43
N ARG A 4 2.31 -11.88 6.30
CA ARG A 4 2.17 -11.01 7.48
C ARG A 4 0.82 -11.33 8.13
N GLY A 5 0.83 -11.53 9.44
CA GLY A 5 -0.42 -11.69 10.19
C GLY A 5 -1.33 -10.48 10.00
N ARG A 6 -2.63 -10.67 10.17
CA ARG A 6 -3.65 -9.63 10.05
C ARG A 6 -3.25 -8.34 10.76
N ASP A 7 -2.82 -8.43 12.02
CA ASP A 7 -2.49 -7.25 12.83
C ASP A 7 -1.25 -6.51 12.30
N ALA A 8 -0.26 -7.25 11.81
CA ALA A 8 0.93 -6.68 11.18
C ALA A 8 0.64 -5.96 9.85
N MET A 9 -0.57 -6.15 9.28
CA MET A 9 -1.06 -5.39 8.13
C MET A 9 -2.02 -4.27 8.54
N LEU A 10 -2.91 -4.51 9.50
CA LEU A 10 -3.99 -3.57 9.82
C LEU A 10 -3.61 -2.50 10.85
N VAL A 11 -2.80 -2.83 11.86
CA VAL A 11 -2.47 -1.88 12.94
C VAL A 11 -1.81 -0.61 12.38
N PRO A 12 -0.82 -0.68 11.47
CA PRO A 12 -0.22 0.55 10.91
C PRO A 12 -1.23 1.42 10.15
N LEU A 13 -2.18 0.80 9.45
CA LEU A 13 -3.24 1.50 8.72
C LEU A 13 -4.21 2.18 9.69
N GLN A 14 -4.62 1.48 10.73
CA GLN A 14 -5.50 2.02 11.77
C GLN A 14 -4.85 3.23 12.44
N ASP A 15 -3.57 3.13 12.78
CA ASP A 15 -2.81 4.23 13.39
C ASP A 15 -2.72 5.45 12.47
N ALA A 16 -2.50 5.23 11.17
CA ALA A 16 -2.45 6.31 10.18
C ALA A 16 -3.80 7.02 9.97
N LEU A 17 -4.92 6.36 10.27
CA LEU A 17 -6.27 6.92 10.11
C LEU A 17 -6.80 7.68 11.34
N ARG A 18 -6.17 7.56 12.52
CA ARG A 18 -6.73 8.09 13.79
C ARG A 18 -7.07 9.58 13.76
N ASP A 19 -6.22 10.40 13.15
CA ASP A 19 -6.29 11.87 13.25
C ASP A 19 -6.62 12.56 11.91
N VAL A 20 -7.18 11.83 10.96
CA VAL A 20 -7.46 12.34 9.61
C VAL A 20 -8.67 13.27 9.63
N LYS A 21 -8.46 14.52 9.23
CA LYS A 21 -9.53 15.53 9.10
C LYS A 21 -10.08 15.54 7.68
N ALA A 22 -11.00 14.62 7.40
CA ALA A 22 -11.68 14.44 6.13
C ALA A 22 -13.10 13.89 6.38
N ASP A 23 -14.00 13.99 5.39
CA ASP A 23 -15.35 13.41 5.52
C ASP A 23 -15.29 11.89 5.46
N GLU A 24 -14.43 11.35 4.59
CA GLU A 24 -14.10 9.93 4.54
C GLU A 24 -12.59 9.74 4.31
N ALA A 25 -12.02 8.70 4.92
CA ALA A 25 -10.65 8.29 4.69
C ALA A 25 -10.53 6.76 4.75
N GLU A 26 -9.95 6.17 3.72
CA GLU A 26 -9.76 4.73 3.58
C GLU A 26 -8.32 4.42 3.21
N LEU A 27 -7.80 3.33 3.78
CA LEU A 27 -6.55 2.71 3.36
C LEU A 27 -6.81 1.27 2.92
N HIS A 28 -6.36 0.95 1.72
CA HIS A 28 -6.35 -0.42 1.19
C HIS A 28 -4.90 -0.89 1.11
N VAL A 29 -4.58 -2.01 1.76
CA VAL A 29 -3.26 -2.67 1.67
C VAL A 29 -3.38 -3.98 0.92
N HIS A 30 -2.45 -4.20 -0.01
CA HIS A 30 -2.26 -5.46 -0.71
C HIS A 30 -0.77 -5.83 -0.65
N ARG A 31 -0.48 -7.08 -0.29
CA ARG A 31 0.89 -7.64 -0.38
C ARG A 31 0.89 -8.85 -1.29
N ARG A 32 1.84 -8.92 -2.21
CA ARG A 32 1.97 -9.99 -3.19
C ARG A 32 3.41 -10.49 -3.21
N ARG A 33 3.57 -11.81 -3.19
CA ARG A 33 4.84 -12.46 -3.54
C ARG A 33 4.64 -13.24 -4.83
N SER A 34 5.50 -13.01 -5.81
CA SER A 34 5.47 -13.71 -7.09
C SER A 34 6.87 -14.21 -7.44
N ALA A 35 6.93 -15.26 -8.23
CA ALA A 35 8.18 -15.83 -8.72
C ALA A 35 8.03 -16.15 -10.21
N ILE A 36 9.11 -15.98 -10.95
CA ILE A 36 9.20 -16.31 -12.37
C ILE A 36 10.50 -17.09 -12.62
N SER A 37 10.40 -18.16 -13.39
CA SER A 37 11.54 -18.90 -13.92
C SER A 37 11.44 -18.93 -15.43
N ARG A 38 12.42 -18.36 -16.12
CA ARG A 38 12.50 -18.36 -17.58
C ARG A 38 13.30 -19.58 -18.03
N TYR A 39 12.63 -20.54 -18.65
CA TYR A 39 13.26 -21.69 -19.30
C TYR A 39 13.23 -21.52 -20.81
N ALA A 40 14.39 -21.63 -21.46
CA ALA A 40 14.51 -21.67 -22.91
C ALA A 40 15.81 -22.39 -23.30
N LYS A 41 15.95 -22.84 -24.56
CA LYS A 41 17.18 -23.53 -25.04
C LYS A 41 17.67 -24.67 -24.12
N ASN A 42 16.74 -25.41 -23.52
CA ASN A 42 17.03 -26.48 -22.56
C ASN A 42 17.79 -26.04 -21.30
N GLN A 43 17.70 -24.76 -20.92
CA GLN A 43 18.35 -24.20 -19.75
C GLN A 43 17.44 -23.18 -19.02
N ILE A 44 17.59 -23.12 -17.69
CA ILE A 44 17.04 -22.02 -16.89
C ILE A 44 17.90 -20.77 -17.15
N HIS A 45 17.32 -19.77 -17.80
CA HIS A 45 18.00 -18.51 -18.13
C HIS A 45 17.93 -17.49 -16.99
N GLN A 46 16.85 -17.50 -16.24
CA GLN A 46 16.62 -16.51 -15.19
C GLN A 46 15.63 -17.03 -14.17
N ASN A 47 15.92 -16.82 -12.90
CA ASN A 47 14.96 -16.89 -11.82
C ASN A 47 14.82 -15.50 -11.21
N ALA A 48 13.59 -15.07 -10.93
CA ALA A 48 13.34 -13.86 -10.18
C ALA A 48 12.19 -14.07 -9.19
N VAL A 49 12.26 -13.38 -8.06
CA VAL A 49 11.22 -13.34 -7.04
C VAL A 49 10.94 -11.88 -6.73
N ALA A 50 9.66 -11.50 -6.74
CA ALA A 50 9.20 -10.19 -6.32
C ALA A 50 8.38 -10.34 -5.03
N ASP A 51 8.59 -9.42 -4.11
CA ASP A 51 7.81 -9.29 -2.88
C ASP A 51 7.43 -7.83 -2.71
N GLU A 52 6.15 -7.56 -2.91
CA GLU A 52 5.62 -6.24 -3.19
C GLU A 52 4.56 -5.91 -2.16
N THR A 53 4.63 -4.71 -1.57
CA THR A 53 3.53 -4.09 -0.84
C THR A 53 2.99 -2.93 -1.65
N LEU A 54 1.68 -2.80 -1.66
CA LEU A 54 0.95 -1.65 -2.16
C LEU A 54 0.00 -1.20 -1.06
N VAL A 55 0.00 0.09 -0.77
CA VAL A 55 -1.00 0.76 0.06
C VAL A 55 -1.59 1.89 -0.75
N GLN A 56 -2.92 1.97 -0.82
CA GLN A 56 -3.63 3.04 -1.49
C GLN A 56 -4.48 3.79 -0.47
N ALA A 57 -4.39 5.12 -0.47
CA ALA A 57 -5.26 5.99 0.29
C ALA A 57 -6.33 6.60 -0.62
N ARG A 58 -7.56 6.63 -0.11
CA ARG A 58 -8.67 7.40 -0.68
C ARG A 58 -9.16 8.35 0.41
N VAL A 59 -9.19 9.65 0.11
CA VAL A 59 -9.66 10.68 1.04
C VAL A 59 -10.73 11.53 0.35
N VAL A 60 -11.81 11.82 1.07
CA VAL A 60 -12.90 12.69 0.60
C VAL A 60 -12.95 13.96 1.45
N VAL A 61 -12.92 15.11 0.80
CA VAL A 61 -13.11 16.42 1.43
C VAL A 61 -14.18 17.19 0.66
N ALA A 62 -15.27 17.51 1.35
CA ALA A 62 -16.54 17.99 0.82
C ALA A 62 -17.12 17.11 -0.29
N LYS A 63 -16.69 17.32 -1.54
CA LYS A 63 -17.14 16.57 -2.73
C LYS A 63 -15.98 16.11 -3.62
N ALA A 64 -14.75 16.44 -3.24
CA ALA A 64 -13.56 16.09 -3.98
C ALA A 64 -12.93 14.82 -3.40
N VAL A 65 -12.41 13.98 -4.29
CA VAL A 65 -11.79 12.70 -3.95
C VAL A 65 -10.32 12.76 -4.35
N GLY A 66 -9.44 12.55 -3.38
CA GLY A 66 -8.01 12.42 -3.60
C GLY A 66 -7.55 10.99 -3.38
N ILE A 67 -6.66 10.52 -4.26
CA ILE A 67 -6.09 9.18 -4.21
C ILE A 67 -4.57 9.28 -4.27
N ALA A 68 -3.90 8.54 -3.40
CA ALA A 68 -2.45 8.38 -3.44
C ALA A 68 -2.08 6.90 -3.22
N SER A 69 -0.87 6.52 -3.61
CA SER A 69 -0.37 5.16 -3.41
C SER A 69 1.09 5.14 -2.94
N ALA A 70 1.44 4.15 -2.13
CA ALA A 70 2.79 3.91 -1.63
C ALA A 70 3.06 2.41 -1.56
N ASN A 71 4.32 2.03 -1.32
CA ASN A 71 4.75 0.64 -1.21
C ASN A 71 5.31 0.26 0.18
N SER A 72 4.94 1.04 1.20
CA SER A 72 5.47 0.95 2.57
C SER A 72 4.35 0.86 3.61
N LEU A 73 4.60 0.11 4.68
CA LEU A 73 3.79 0.08 5.90
C LEU A 73 4.45 0.84 7.05
N ASP A 74 5.53 1.58 6.77
CA ASP A 74 6.17 2.43 7.77
C ASP A 74 5.20 3.53 8.21
N PRO A 75 5.05 3.80 9.52
CA PRO A 75 4.14 4.82 10.02
C PRO A 75 4.35 6.21 9.41
N ALA A 76 5.59 6.61 9.13
CA ALA A 76 5.88 7.90 8.51
C ALA A 76 5.42 7.96 7.05
N ASP A 77 5.63 6.88 6.30
CA ASP A 77 5.16 6.77 4.92
C ASP A 77 3.63 6.75 4.83
N LEU A 78 2.95 6.08 5.75
CA LEU A 78 1.48 6.03 5.79
C LEU A 78 0.88 7.40 6.13
N ARG A 79 1.47 8.14 7.08
CA ARG A 79 1.05 9.52 7.38
C ARG A 79 1.21 10.43 6.17
N ARG A 80 2.35 10.32 5.46
CA ARG A 80 2.58 11.06 4.22
C ARG A 80 1.57 10.68 3.14
N LEU A 81 1.32 9.38 2.95
CA LEU A 81 0.36 8.87 1.98
C LEU A 81 -1.04 9.47 2.19
N VAL A 82 -1.50 9.53 3.44
CA VAL A 82 -2.80 10.14 3.77
C VAL A 82 -2.78 11.65 3.53
N ALA A 83 -1.68 12.33 3.88
CA ALA A 83 -1.53 13.76 3.63
C ALA A 83 -1.56 14.08 2.12
N ASP A 84 -0.89 13.27 1.30
CA ASP A 84 -0.86 13.42 -0.16
C ASP A 84 -2.25 13.20 -0.77
N ALA A 85 -2.98 12.16 -0.34
CA ALA A 85 -4.37 11.94 -0.76
C ALA A 85 -5.29 13.08 -0.30
N THR A 86 -5.10 13.61 0.91
CA THR A 86 -5.87 14.76 1.41
C THR A 86 -5.58 16.02 0.60
N ALA A 87 -4.32 16.26 0.23
CA ALA A 87 -3.92 17.39 -0.60
C ALA A 87 -4.52 17.29 -2.01
N ALA A 88 -4.60 16.09 -2.57
CA ALA A 88 -5.25 15.85 -3.86
C ALA A 88 -6.77 16.06 -3.84
N ALA A 89 -7.40 16.03 -2.65
CA ALA A 89 -8.84 16.26 -2.46
C ALA A 89 -9.19 17.73 -2.14
N ARG A 90 -8.22 18.65 -2.11
CA ARG A 90 -8.41 20.07 -1.81
C ARG A 90 -8.17 20.92 -3.04
#